data_AF-N6ZUD8-F1
#
_entry.id   AF-N6ZUD8-F1
#
_cell.length_a   1.000
_cell.length_b   1.000
_cell.length_c   1.000
_cell.angle_alpha   90.00
_cell.angle_beta   90.00
_cell.angle_gamma   90.00
#
_symmetry.space_group_name_H-M   'P 1'
#
loop_
_entity.id
_entity.type
_entity.pdbx_description
1 polymer ?
#
loop_
_entity_poly.entity_id
_entity_poly.type
_entity_poly.pdbx_seq_one_letter_code
_entity_poly.pdbx_strand_id
1 'polypeptide(L)'
;MKIPPLLAHAVVLLGAALVSAYAAASERLPVEPDPARARELVHIVRQDCGSCHGLSFKGGLGPALTAEALADKPAEGLVATIVGGRPGTPMPPFQTILSEAEAEWIVYWLMRGFPADAGLPQAAARN
;
A
#
# COMPACT_ATOMS: atom_id res chain seq x y z
N MET A 1 -40.92 4.78 -33.72
CA MET A 1 -40.58 3.37 -33.43
C MET A 1 -40.40 3.23 -31.92
N LYS A 2 -41.18 2.38 -31.24
CA LYS A 2 -41.06 2.16 -29.79
C LYS A 2 -39.97 1.11 -29.54
N ILE A 3 -38.96 1.44 -28.75
CA ILE A 3 -37.91 0.49 -28.35
C ILE A 3 -38.61 -0.62 -27.54
N PRO A 4 -38.46 -1.90 -27.90
CA PRO A 4 -39.12 -2.96 -27.16
C PRO A 4 -38.51 -3.08 -25.76
N PRO A 5 -39.31 -3.40 -24.74
CA PRO A 5 -38.88 -3.38 -23.35
C PRO A 5 -37.64 -4.25 -23.11
N LEU A 6 -37.50 -5.38 -23.82
CA LEU A 6 -36.33 -6.25 -23.73
C LEU A 6 -35.02 -5.57 -24.15
N LEU A 7 -35.04 -4.73 -25.20
CA LEU A 7 -33.87 -3.96 -25.63
C LEU A 7 -33.50 -2.87 -24.61
N ALA A 8 -34.49 -2.25 -23.97
CA ALA A 8 -34.24 -1.28 -22.90
C ALA A 8 -33.59 -1.94 -21.66
N HIS A 9 -34.07 -3.11 -21.24
CA HIS A 9 -33.47 -3.84 -20.10
C HIS A 9 -32.06 -4.35 -20.43
N ALA A 10 -31.82 -4.85 -21.65
CA ALA A 10 -30.50 -5.29 -22.07
C ALA A 10 -29.46 -4.16 -22.06
N VAL A 11 -29.84 -2.96 -22.51
CA VAL A 11 -28.96 -1.77 -22.48
C VAL A 11 -28.68 -1.33 -21.05
N VAL A 12 -29.68 -1.34 -20.16
CA VAL A 12 -29.49 -0.98 -18.74
C VAL A 12 -28.57 -1.99 -18.04
N LEU A 13 -28.76 -3.29 -18.26
CA LEU A 13 -27.91 -4.32 -17.67
C LEU A 13 -26.47 -4.25 -18.17
N LEU A 14 -26.27 -4.03 -19.47
CA LEU A 14 -24.93 -3.88 -20.04
C LEU A 14 -24.24 -2.62 -19.52
N GLY A 15 -24.98 -1.51 -19.41
CA GLY A 15 -24.46 -0.27 -18.82
C GLY A 15 -24.05 -0.44 -17.36
N ALA A 16 -24.87 -1.11 -16.54
CA ALA A 16 -24.56 -1.39 -15.14
C ALA A 16 -23.31 -2.28 -14.99
N ALA A 17 -23.19 -3.34 -15.80
CA ALA A 17 -22.03 -4.23 -15.78
C ALA A 17 -20.72 -3.49 -16.14
N LEU A 18 -20.77 -2.59 -17.12
CA LEU A 18 -19.61 -1.78 -17.51
C LEU A 18 -19.19 -0.80 -16.41
N VAL A 19 -20.15 -0.16 -15.72
CA VAL A 19 -19.86 0.75 -14.60
C VAL A 19 -19.23 -0.01 -13.43
N SER A 20 -19.73 -1.19 -13.08
CA SER A 20 -19.15 -2.02 -12.02
C SER A 20 -17.74 -2.51 -12.36
N ALA A 21 -17.49 -2.91 -13.61
CA ALA A 21 -16.16 -3.32 -14.05
C ALA A 21 -15.14 -2.16 -14.00
N TYR A 22 -15.55 -0.95 -14.41
CA TYR A 22 -14.69 0.23 -14.37
C TYR A 22 -14.36 0.66 -12.93
N ALA A 23 -15.33 0.58 -12.01
CA ALA A 23 -15.11 0.87 -10.60
C ALA A 23 -14.13 -0.12 -9.94
N ALA A 24 -14.17 -1.39 -10.32
CA ALA A 24 -13.26 -2.41 -9.82
C ALA A 24 -11.83 -2.27 -10.38
N ALA A 25 -11.67 -1.69 -11.57
CA ALA A 25 -10.38 -1.48 -12.21
C ALA A 25 -9.68 -0.18 -11.80
N SER A 26 -10.37 0.72 -11.07
CA SER A 26 -9.77 1.96 -10.60
C SER A 26 -8.85 1.66 -9.41
N GLU A 27 -7.53 1.66 -9.63
CA GLU A 27 -6.58 1.72 -8.53
C GLU A 27 -6.85 3.01 -7.73
N ARG A 28 -7.25 2.85 -6.47
CA ARG A 28 -7.37 3.99 -5.57
C ARG A 28 -5.95 4.38 -5.17
N LEU A 29 -5.58 5.63 -5.44
CA LEU A 29 -4.35 6.16 -4.85
C LEU A 29 -4.51 6.16 -3.32
N PRO A 30 -3.48 5.75 -2.57
CA PRO A 30 -3.51 5.83 -1.12
C PRO A 30 -3.64 7.29 -0.69
N VAL A 31 -4.16 7.50 0.53
CA VAL A 31 -4.17 8.82 1.14
C VAL A 31 -2.72 9.26 1.37
N GLU A 32 -2.35 10.41 0.82
CA GLU A 32 -1.02 10.99 1.03
C GLU A 32 -0.92 11.52 2.48
N PRO A 33 0.04 11.05 3.30
CA PRO A 33 0.30 11.60 4.61
C PRO A 33 0.78 13.05 4.51
N ASP A 34 0.68 13.80 5.61
CA ASP A 34 1.35 15.10 5.65
C ASP A 34 2.87 14.92 5.46
N PRO A 35 3.59 15.96 4.97
CA PRO A 35 5.01 15.80 4.63
C PRO A 35 5.91 15.41 5.82
N ALA A 36 5.55 15.78 7.05
CA ALA A 36 6.33 15.39 8.22
C ALA A 36 6.12 13.91 8.54
N ARG A 37 4.87 13.45 8.51
CA ARG A 37 4.53 12.04 8.70
C ARG A 37 5.08 11.16 7.58
N ALA A 38 5.04 11.59 6.32
CA ALA A 38 5.64 10.86 5.21
C ALA A 38 7.14 10.61 5.41
N ARG A 39 7.89 11.60 5.91
CA ARG A 39 9.33 11.43 6.26
C ARG A 39 9.52 10.43 7.39
N GLU A 40 8.68 10.49 8.42
CA GLU A 40 8.73 9.54 9.53
C GLU A 40 8.43 8.11 9.07
N LEU A 41 7.43 7.91 8.22
CA LEU A 41 7.10 6.61 7.63
C LEU A 41 8.27 6.08 6.78
N VAL A 42 8.91 6.93 5.99
CA VAL A 42 10.10 6.54 5.23
C VAL A 42 11.22 6.09 6.17
N HIS A 43 11.46 6.84 7.25
CA HIS A 43 12.46 6.49 8.26
C HIS A 43 12.15 5.13 8.91
N ILE A 44 10.91 4.94 9.41
CA ILE A 44 10.44 3.68 9.99
C ILE A 44 10.67 2.52 9.03
N VAL A 45 10.23 2.63 7.77
CA VAL A 45 10.36 1.53 6.81
C VAL A 45 11.83 1.23 6.50
N ARG A 46 12.68 2.26 6.40
CA ARG A 46 14.11 2.08 6.10
C ARG A 46 14.89 1.48 7.26
N GLN A 47 14.60 1.88 8.50
CA GLN A 47 15.31 1.38 9.67
C GLN A 47 14.70 0.08 10.19
N ASP A 48 13.39 0.05 10.44
CA ASP A 48 12.74 -1.05 11.14
C ASP A 48 12.46 -2.22 10.21
N CYS A 49 11.88 -1.98 9.02
CA CYS A 49 11.70 -3.06 8.05
C CYS A 49 13.04 -3.47 7.41
N GLY A 50 13.91 -2.48 7.14
CA GLY A 50 15.24 -2.71 6.58
C GLY A 50 16.16 -3.57 7.47
N SER A 51 15.98 -3.56 8.79
CA SER A 51 16.76 -4.39 9.71
C SER A 51 16.66 -5.91 9.41
N CYS A 52 15.47 -6.37 8.99
CA CYS A 52 15.22 -7.78 8.64
C CYS A 52 15.27 -8.02 7.13
N HIS A 53 14.74 -7.10 6.34
CA HIS A 53 14.60 -7.23 4.88
C HIS A 53 15.81 -6.66 4.09
N GLY A 54 16.84 -6.23 4.81
CA GLY A 54 18.02 -5.55 4.28
C GLY A 54 17.77 -4.05 4.06
N LEU A 55 18.75 -3.21 4.36
CA LEU A 55 18.65 -1.74 4.19
C LEU A 55 18.38 -1.30 2.74
N SER A 56 18.72 -2.18 1.77
CA SER A 56 18.42 -2.02 0.35
C SER A 56 17.20 -2.84 -0.13
N PHE A 57 16.46 -3.45 0.80
CA PHE A 57 15.30 -4.33 0.57
C PHE A 57 15.54 -5.57 -0.30
N LYS A 58 16.81 -5.94 -0.52
CA LYS A 58 17.20 -7.15 -1.28
C LYS A 58 17.03 -8.46 -0.51
N GLY A 59 16.51 -8.41 0.72
CA GLY A 59 16.31 -9.55 1.59
C GLY A 59 17.48 -9.79 2.56
N GLY A 60 17.26 -10.68 3.51
CA GLY A 60 18.18 -11.04 4.58
C GLY A 60 17.54 -12.10 5.46
N LEU A 61 17.21 -11.74 6.69
CA LEU A 61 16.37 -12.57 7.56
C LEU A 61 14.94 -12.68 7.02
N GLY A 62 14.42 -11.56 6.50
CA GLY A 62 13.15 -11.47 5.79
C GLY A 62 13.31 -11.57 4.26
N PRO A 63 12.23 -11.85 3.51
CA PRO A 63 12.23 -11.84 2.04
C PRO A 63 12.55 -10.45 1.47
N ALA A 64 12.90 -10.37 0.19
CA ALA A 64 13.06 -9.08 -0.48
C ALA A 64 11.75 -8.29 -0.51
N LEU A 65 11.85 -6.96 -0.38
CA LEU A 65 10.75 -6.00 -0.50
C LEU A 65 10.96 -5.04 -1.68
N THR A 66 11.74 -5.44 -2.69
CA THR A 66 11.89 -4.65 -3.91
C THR A 66 10.60 -4.69 -4.74
N ALA A 67 10.40 -3.69 -5.60
CA ALA A 67 9.25 -3.63 -6.48
C ALA A 67 9.08 -4.93 -7.30
N GLU A 68 10.19 -5.49 -7.79
CA GLU A 68 10.20 -6.75 -8.54
C GLU A 68 9.76 -7.94 -7.68
N ALA A 69 10.20 -8.00 -6.42
CA ALA A 69 9.82 -9.09 -5.51
C ALA A 69 8.35 -9.02 -5.08
N LEU A 70 7.72 -7.85 -5.21
CA LEU A 70 6.34 -7.60 -4.82
C LEU A 70 5.36 -7.57 -6.00
N ALA A 71 5.84 -7.60 -7.24
CA ALA A 71 5.04 -7.36 -8.45
C ALA A 71 3.79 -8.27 -8.57
N ASP A 72 3.91 -9.54 -8.18
CA ASP A 72 2.82 -10.53 -8.27
C ASP A 72 2.02 -10.67 -6.96
N LYS A 73 2.26 -9.80 -5.97
CA LYS A 73 1.59 -9.87 -4.67
C LYS A 73 0.38 -8.93 -4.65
N PRO A 74 -0.76 -9.37 -4.10
CA PRO A 74 -1.92 -8.49 -3.93
C PRO A 74 -1.59 -7.40 -2.89
N ALA A 75 -1.85 -6.14 -3.23
CA ALA A 75 -1.54 -5.00 -2.37
C ALA A 75 -2.26 -5.10 -1.02
N GLU A 76 -3.53 -5.52 -1.02
CA GLU A 76 -4.35 -5.69 0.19
C GLU A 76 -3.75 -6.75 1.12
N GLY A 77 -3.17 -7.82 0.55
CA GLY A 77 -2.47 -8.84 1.31
C GLY A 77 -1.18 -8.33 1.94
N LEU A 78 -0.47 -7.43 1.26
CA LEU A 78 0.72 -6.76 1.81
C LEU A 78 0.34 -5.80 2.94
N VAL A 79 -0.73 -5.02 2.79
CA VAL A 79 -1.27 -4.14 3.84
C VAL A 79 -1.64 -4.96 5.07
N ALA A 80 -2.41 -6.03 4.91
CA ALA A 80 -2.77 -6.93 6.00
C ALA A 80 -1.54 -7.53 6.70
N THR A 81 -0.49 -7.84 5.94
CA THR A 81 0.77 -8.35 6.49
C THR A 81 1.54 -7.29 7.29
N ILE A 82 1.53 -6.03 6.87
CA ILE A 82 2.16 -4.93 7.64
C ILE A 82 1.37 -4.66 8.92
N VAL A 83 0.04 -4.55 8.82
CA VAL A 83 -0.82 -4.26 9.98
C VAL A 83 -0.75 -5.40 11.00
N GLY A 84 -1.02 -6.63 10.56
CA GLY A 84 -1.16 -7.80 11.43
C GLY A 84 0.12 -8.61 11.66
N GLY A 85 1.21 -8.29 10.97
CA GLY A 85 2.43 -9.10 10.99
C GLY A 85 2.22 -10.46 10.32
N ARG A 86 3.11 -11.41 10.58
CA ARG A 86 2.98 -12.77 10.05
C ARG A 86 3.19 -13.82 11.16
N PRO A 87 2.10 -14.44 11.67
CA PRO A 87 2.16 -15.42 12.75
C PRO A 87 3.16 -16.55 12.48
N GLY A 88 3.87 -16.97 13.53
CA GLY A 88 4.91 -18.00 13.42
C GLY A 88 6.20 -17.53 12.76
N THR A 89 6.37 -16.23 12.53
CA THR A 89 7.60 -15.65 11.98
C THR A 89 8.07 -14.46 12.83
N PRO A 90 9.32 -14.00 12.65
CA PRO A 90 9.81 -12.80 13.34
C PRO A 90 9.16 -11.49 12.90
N MET A 91 8.29 -11.48 11.89
CA MET A 91 7.65 -10.25 11.40
C MET A 91 6.48 -9.83 12.33
N PRO A 92 6.65 -8.77 13.14
CA PRO A 92 5.65 -8.35 14.12
C PRO A 92 4.49 -7.60 13.44
N PRO A 93 3.35 -7.43 14.13
CA PRO A 93 2.32 -6.47 13.73
C PRO A 93 2.80 -5.03 13.94
N PHE A 94 2.49 -4.13 13.00
CA PHE A 94 2.83 -2.70 13.09
C PHE A 94 1.62 -1.79 13.36
N GLN A 95 0.42 -2.36 13.53
CA GLN A 95 -0.84 -1.64 13.83
C GLN A 95 -0.83 -0.76 15.10
N THR A 96 0.19 -0.90 15.96
CA THR A 96 0.36 -0.03 17.14
C THR A 96 1.03 1.31 16.80
N ILE A 97 1.70 1.42 15.65
CA ILE A 97 2.44 2.61 15.22
C ILE A 97 2.11 3.06 13.79
N LEU A 98 1.40 2.23 13.01
CA LEU A 98 0.90 2.51 11.67
C LEU A 98 -0.62 2.35 11.63
N SER A 99 -1.30 3.29 10.98
CA SER A 99 -2.68 3.10 10.54
C SER A 99 -2.76 2.27 9.26
N GLU A 100 -3.94 1.74 8.94
CA GLU A 100 -4.16 0.99 7.69
C GLU A 100 -3.91 1.86 6.45
N ALA A 101 -4.33 3.13 6.45
CA ALA A 101 -4.07 4.07 5.37
C ALA A 101 -2.56 4.35 5.17
N GLU A 102 -1.78 4.37 6.26
CA GLU A 102 -0.32 4.49 6.16
C GLU A 102 0.33 3.21 5.64
N ALA A 103 -0.19 2.04 6.01
CA ALA A 103 0.24 0.78 5.44
C ALA A 103 -0.07 0.69 3.94
N GLU A 104 -1.24 1.17 3.49
CA GLU A 104 -1.57 1.31 2.06
C GLU A 104 -0.56 2.21 1.33
N TRP A 105 -0.23 3.36 1.91
CA TRP A 105 0.77 4.27 1.36
C TRP A 105 2.17 3.63 1.29
N ILE A 106 2.57 2.89 2.33
CA ILE A 106 3.85 2.16 2.36
C ILE A 106 3.89 1.11 1.25
N VAL A 107 2.84 0.28 1.12
CA VAL A 107 2.75 -0.75 0.08
C VAL A 107 2.80 -0.14 -1.31
N TYR A 108 2.06 0.94 -1.52
CA TYR A 108 2.05 1.67 -2.79
C TYR A 108 3.46 2.05 -3.27
N TRP A 109 4.29 2.56 -2.35
CA TRP A 109 5.68 2.93 -2.65
C TRP A 109 6.63 1.74 -2.72
N LEU A 110 6.47 0.70 -1.89
CA LEU A 110 7.29 -0.50 -1.97
C LEU A 110 7.16 -1.17 -3.35
N MET A 111 5.94 -1.25 -3.88
CA MET A 111 5.66 -1.83 -5.20
C MET A 111 6.17 -0.97 -6.37
N ARG A 112 6.60 0.27 -6.13
CA ARG A 112 7.08 1.22 -7.15
C ARG A 112 8.54 1.65 -6.95
N GLY A 113 9.19 1.11 -5.93
CA GLY A 113 10.51 1.56 -5.47
C GLY A 113 10.36 2.56 -4.33
N PHE A 114 10.71 2.10 -3.12
CA PHE A 114 10.52 2.90 -1.92
C PHE A 114 11.49 4.10 -1.87
N PRO A 115 11.07 5.27 -1.38
CA PRO A 115 11.95 6.45 -1.24
C PRO A 115 13.16 6.19 -0.36
N ALA A 116 14.26 6.90 -0.61
CA ALA A 116 15.42 6.91 0.30
C ALA A 116 15.11 7.70 1.57
N ASP A 117 15.72 7.31 2.69
CA ASP A 117 15.62 8.05 3.94
C ASP A 117 16.39 9.37 3.83
N ALA A 118 15.69 10.50 3.93
CA ALA A 118 16.27 11.84 3.97
C ALA A 118 16.55 12.33 5.40
N GLY A 119 16.31 11.47 6.41
CA GLY A 119 16.38 11.79 7.83
C GLY A 119 15.07 12.39 8.37
N LEU A 120 14.90 12.28 9.69
CA LEU A 120 13.80 12.94 10.38
C LEU A 120 13.98 14.47 10.32
N PRO A 121 12.89 15.25 10.18
CA PRO A 121 12.98 16.68 10.38
C PRO A 121 13.55 16.95 11.78
N GLN A 122 14.50 17.87 11.88
CA GLN A 122 15.01 18.31 13.18
C GLN A 122 13.80 18.72 14.02
N ALA A 123 13.61 18.07 15.16
CA ALA A 123 12.58 18.46 16.10
C ALA A 123 12.77 19.96 16.34
N ALA A 124 11.74 20.77 16.03
CA ALA A 124 11.76 22.18 16.34
C ALA A 124 12.19 22.29 17.80
N ALA A 125 13.34 22.93 18.03
CA ALA A 125 13.91 23.09 19.35
C ALA A 125 12.77 23.58 20.25
N ARG A 126 12.40 22.73 21.21
CA ARG A 126 11.40 23.07 22.20
C ARG A 126 12.04 24.15 23.07
N ASN A 127 11.79 25.41 22.74
CA ASN A 127 12.10 26.58 23.56
C ASN A 127 11.04 26.70 24.66
#